data_AF-A0A2V9KSP4-F1
#
_entry.id   AF-A0A2V9KSP4-F1
#
_cell.length_a   1.000
_cell.length_b   1.000
_cell.length_c   1.000
_cell.angle_alpha   90.00
_cell.angle_beta   90.00
_cell.angle_gamma   90.00
#
_symmetry.space_group_name_H-M   'P 1'
#
loop_
_entity.id
_entity.type
_entity.pdbx_description
1 polymer ?
#
loop_
_entity_poly.entity_id
_entity_poly.type
_entity_poly.pdbx_seq_one_letter_code
_entity_poly.pdbx_strand_id
1 'polypeptide(L)'
;FTLAQSYRFFPPGAIHLVVVDPGVGSARRPILASAANAQFVAPDNGVLSMIYEREPDAQVRHITRERHFLRPVSNTFHGRDIFAPVAAWLSQGVEPIEFGEVITDYVKLALPKPRRLRDGNEQRV
;
A
#
# COMPACT_ATOMS: atom_id res chain seq x y z
N PHE A 1 -4.58 -0.42 -9.87
CA PHE A 1 -4.13 -0.58 -11.28
C PHE A 1 -2.88 0.22 -11.58
N THR A 2 -2.94 1.57 -11.60
CA THR A 2 -1.81 2.44 -12.01
C THR A 2 -0.49 2.07 -11.33
N LEU A 3 -0.48 1.97 -10.00
CA LEU A 3 0.71 1.59 -9.23
C LEU A 3 1.31 0.26 -9.70
N ALA A 4 0.49 -0.77 -9.85
CA ALA A 4 0.94 -2.10 -10.25
C ALA A 4 1.61 -2.06 -11.63
N GLN A 5 1.13 -1.22 -12.55
CA GLN A 5 1.71 -1.12 -13.88
C GLN A 5 3.02 -0.31 -13.93
N SER A 6 3.31 0.53 -12.94
CA SER A 6 4.44 1.46 -13.01
C SER A 6 5.59 1.15 -12.06
N TYR A 7 5.36 0.58 -10.88
CA TYR A 7 6.38 0.53 -9.81
C TYR A 7 7.69 -0.17 -10.21
N ARG A 8 7.62 -1.20 -11.07
CA ARG A 8 8.81 -1.96 -11.53
C ARG A 8 9.76 -1.16 -12.43
N PHE A 9 9.32 -0.01 -12.94
CA PHE A 9 10.15 0.86 -13.76
C PHE A 9 10.93 1.90 -12.95
N PHE A 10 10.72 1.95 -11.63
CA PHE A 10 11.50 2.79 -10.73
C PHE A 10 12.80 2.07 -10.31
N PRO A 11 13.83 2.82 -9.89
CA PRO A 11 15.06 2.21 -9.36
C PRO A 11 14.78 1.26 -8.19
N PRO A 12 15.60 0.20 -8.00
CA PRO A 12 15.51 -0.66 -6.83
C PRO A 12 15.58 0.15 -5.53
N GLY A 13 14.73 -0.21 -4.57
CA GLY A 13 14.60 0.50 -3.30
C GLY A 13 13.69 1.73 -3.35
N ALA A 14 13.01 1.99 -4.47
CA ALA A 14 12.05 3.09 -4.57
C ALA A 14 10.94 2.97 -3.52
N ILE A 15 10.60 4.12 -2.92
CA ILE A 15 9.52 4.26 -1.96
C ILE A 15 8.31 4.85 -2.69
N HIS A 16 7.24 4.07 -2.74
CA HIS A 16 5.97 4.46 -3.34
C HIS A 16 5.01 4.92 -2.24
N LEU A 17 4.81 6.23 -2.13
CA LEU A 17 3.76 6.81 -1.32
C LEU A 17 2.43 6.78 -2.09
N VAL A 18 1.46 6.00 -1.62
CA VAL A 18 0.21 5.73 -2.34
C VAL A 18 -0.97 6.04 -1.45
N VAL A 19 -1.59 7.21 -1.64
CA VAL A 19 -2.72 7.66 -0.82
C VAL A 19 -3.95 7.86 -1.69
N VAL A 20 -4.84 6.86 -1.64
CA VAL A 20 -6.23 6.95 -2.13
C VAL A 20 -7.09 6.52 -0.96
N ASP A 21 -7.62 7.50 -0.21
CA ASP A 21 -8.07 7.26 1.17
C ASP A 21 -9.40 7.94 1.50
N PRO A 22 -10.52 7.41 0.97
CA PRO A 22 -11.85 7.90 1.36
C PRO A 22 -12.17 7.63 2.84
N GLY A 23 -11.45 6.71 3.49
CA GLY A 23 -11.60 6.37 4.90
C GLY A 23 -10.65 7.11 5.82
N VAL A 24 -10.11 8.27 5.43
CA VAL A 24 -9.25 9.08 6.30
C VAL A 24 -9.96 9.42 7.62
N GLY A 25 -9.23 9.40 8.73
CA GLY A 25 -9.80 9.61 10.07
C GLY A 25 -10.62 8.44 10.63
N SER A 26 -10.80 7.35 9.89
CA SER A 26 -11.45 6.13 10.38
C SER A 26 -10.46 5.17 11.05
N ALA A 27 -10.94 3.98 11.44
CA ALA A 27 -10.14 2.91 12.02
C ALA A 27 -9.17 2.20 11.04
N ARG A 28 -9.17 2.55 9.75
CA ARG A 28 -8.29 1.92 8.76
C ARG A 28 -6.81 2.20 9.08
N ARG A 29 -5.99 1.15 9.08
CA ARG A 29 -4.58 1.22 9.49
C ARG A 29 -3.72 1.95 8.44
N PRO A 30 -2.69 2.70 8.83
CA PRO A 30 -1.59 3.03 7.93
C PRO A 30 -0.63 1.82 7.84
N ILE A 31 -0.16 1.48 6.64
CA ILE A 31 0.69 0.31 6.42
C ILE A 31 1.94 0.62 5.59
N LEU A 32 3.00 -0.14 5.86
CA LEU A 32 4.22 -0.22 5.07
C LEU A 32 4.37 -1.63 4.54
N ALA A 33 4.28 -1.81 3.21
CA ALA A 33 4.61 -3.07 2.56
C ALA A 33 6.02 -3.01 1.98
N SER A 34 6.86 -4.00 2.28
CA SER A 34 8.23 -4.11 1.79
C SER A 34 8.34 -5.34 0.90
N ALA A 35 8.61 -5.12 -0.39
CA ALA A 35 8.96 -6.15 -1.36
C ALA A 35 10.46 -6.12 -1.65
N ALA A 36 10.97 -7.07 -2.44
CA ALA A 36 12.41 -7.22 -2.69
C ALA A 36 13.08 -5.94 -3.23
N ASN A 37 12.41 -5.21 -4.12
CA ASN A 37 12.97 -4.03 -4.80
C ASN A 37 12.15 -2.75 -4.62
N ALA A 38 11.12 -2.76 -3.77
CA ALA A 38 10.23 -1.61 -3.61
C ALA A 38 9.59 -1.58 -2.23
N GLN A 39 9.34 -0.38 -1.73
CA GLN A 39 8.57 -0.14 -0.51
C GLN A 39 7.29 0.63 -0.85
N PHE A 40 6.21 0.35 -0.13
CA PHE A 40 4.90 0.97 -0.36
C PHE A 40 4.32 1.48 0.96
N VAL A 41 4.06 2.78 1.04
CA VAL A 41 3.41 3.42 2.18
C VAL A 41 1.98 3.78 1.78
N ALA A 42 0.98 3.22 2.46
CA ALA A 42 -0.41 3.30 2.00
C ALA A 42 -1.44 3.13 3.14
N PRO A 43 -2.71 3.55 2.93
CA PRO A 43 -3.82 3.12 3.76
C PRO A 43 -4.14 1.64 3.55
N ASP A 44 -4.47 0.94 4.63
CA ASP A 44 -4.95 -0.44 4.60
C ASP A 44 -6.43 -0.51 4.22
N ASN A 45 -6.71 -0.20 2.95
CA ASN A 45 -8.05 -0.19 2.38
C ASN A 45 -8.14 -0.98 1.07
N GLY A 46 -7.10 -1.77 0.77
CA GLY A 46 -7.00 -2.57 -0.44
C GLY A 46 -6.35 -1.89 -1.63
N VAL A 47 -5.86 -0.64 -1.51
CA VAL A 47 -5.14 0.02 -2.62
C VAL A 47 -3.91 -0.76 -3.11
N LEU A 48 -3.30 -1.57 -2.24
CA LEU A 48 -2.15 -2.42 -2.54
C LEU A 48 -2.52 -3.84 -3.03
N SER A 49 -3.80 -4.15 -3.30
CA SER A 49 -4.24 -5.52 -3.63
C SER A 49 -3.45 -6.16 -4.78
N MET A 50 -3.24 -5.43 -5.88
CA MET A 50 -2.45 -5.91 -7.03
C MET A 50 -0.95 -6.04 -6.72
N ILE A 51 -0.44 -5.32 -5.72
CA ILE A 51 0.96 -5.45 -5.29
C ILE A 51 1.15 -6.75 -4.55
N TYR A 52 0.24 -7.10 -3.64
CA TYR A 52 0.29 -8.38 -2.93
C TYR A 52 0.20 -9.60 -3.86
N GLU A 53 -0.50 -9.47 -5.00
CA GLU A 53 -0.54 -10.52 -6.02
C GLU A 53 0.79 -10.64 -6.80
N ARG A 54 1.48 -9.52 -7.05
CA ARG A 54 2.73 -9.47 -7.82
C ARG A 54 3.98 -9.72 -6.99
N GLU A 55 3.91 -9.39 -5.71
CA GLU A 55 4.98 -9.49 -4.71
C GLU A 55 4.46 -10.34 -3.53
N PRO A 56 4.28 -11.67 -3.72
CA PRO A 56 3.67 -12.54 -2.71
C PRO A 56 4.48 -12.63 -1.40
N ASP A 57 5.79 -12.38 -1.48
CA ASP A 57 6.71 -12.40 -0.35
C ASP A 57 6.82 -11.03 0.37
N ALA A 58 6.00 -10.04 -0.01
CA ALA A 58 6.05 -8.73 0.60
C ALA A 58 5.66 -8.79 2.09
N GLN A 59 6.51 -8.23 2.95
CA GLN A 59 6.23 -8.09 4.37
C GLN A 59 5.41 -6.81 4.62
N VAL A 60 4.25 -6.94 5.26
CA VAL A 60 3.37 -5.80 5.57
C VAL A 60 3.46 -5.47 7.05
N ARG A 61 3.65 -4.20 7.38
CA ARG A 61 3.71 -3.70 8.75
C ARG A 61 2.62 -2.68 9.03
N HIS A 62 2.00 -2.77 10.21
CA HIS A 62 1.13 -1.73 10.71
C HIS A 62 1.99 -0.58 11.26
N ILE A 63 1.87 0.60 10.68
CA ILE A 63 2.61 1.78 11.10
C ILE A 63 1.98 2.32 12.39
N THR A 64 2.67 2.18 13.52
CA THR A 64 2.18 2.61 14.85
C THR A 64 3.13 3.56 15.56
N ARG A 65 4.33 3.76 15.02
CA ARG A 65 5.42 4.47 15.70
C ARG A 65 5.31 5.98 15.48
N GLU A 66 4.53 6.61 16.34
CA GLU A 66 4.13 8.02 16.22
C GLU A 66 5.28 9.04 16.22
N ARG A 67 6.48 8.66 16.66
CA ARG A 67 7.69 9.50 16.55
C ARG A 67 8.03 9.87 15.10
N HIS A 68 7.55 9.08 14.15
CA HIS A 68 7.75 9.31 12.72
C HIS A 68 6.63 10.14 12.08
N PHE A 69 5.65 10.62 12.84
CA PHE A 69 4.50 11.38 12.33
C PHE A 69 4.74 12.88 12.48
N LEU A 70 4.13 13.66 11.59
CA LEU A 70 4.02 15.09 11.77
C LEU A 70 2.90 15.39 12.78
N ARG A 71 3.22 16.19 13.80
CA ARG A 71 2.25 16.60 14.83
C ARG A 71 1.77 18.04 14.60
N PRO A 72 0.50 18.33 14.89
CA PRO A 72 -0.57 17.39 15.27
C PRO A 72 -1.04 16.53 14.09
N VAL A 73 -1.60 15.35 14.39
CA VAL A 73 -2.22 14.48 13.36
C VAL A 73 -3.66 14.91 13.15
N SER A 74 -4.00 15.30 11.93
CA SER A 74 -5.33 15.78 11.54
C SER A 74 -6.23 14.65 11.07
N ASN A 75 -7.50 14.65 11.49
CA ASN A 75 -8.46 13.61 11.11
C ASN A 75 -8.76 13.55 9.60
N THR A 76 -8.44 14.58 8.82
CA THR A 76 -8.77 14.66 7.39
C THR A 76 -7.56 14.65 6.47
N PHE A 77 -6.32 14.61 7.00
CA PHE A 77 -5.12 14.75 6.17
C PHE A 77 -3.96 13.82 6.57
N HIS A 78 -4.24 12.53 6.80
CA HIS A 78 -3.20 11.53 7.10
C HIS A 78 -2.15 11.37 5.98
N GLY A 79 -2.47 11.76 4.73
CA GLY A 79 -1.48 11.91 3.65
C GLY A 79 -0.28 12.76 4.05
N ARG A 80 -0.55 13.95 4.59
CA ARG A 80 0.45 14.90 5.08
C ARG A 80 1.02 14.49 6.43
N ASP A 81 0.17 13.99 7.33
CA ASP A 81 0.54 13.89 8.75
C ASP A 81 1.20 12.55 9.12
N ILE A 82 0.88 11.47 8.39
CA ILE A 82 1.35 10.11 8.68
C ILE A 82 2.17 9.58 7.52
N PHE A 83 1.57 9.51 6.33
CA PHE A 83 2.15 8.76 5.23
C PHE A 83 3.38 9.44 4.61
N ALA A 84 3.32 10.75 4.35
CA ALA A 84 4.46 11.48 3.79
C ALA A 84 5.68 11.51 4.77
N PRO A 85 5.51 11.76 6.07
CA PRO A 85 6.60 11.66 7.04
C PRO A 85 7.21 10.26 7.14
N VAL A 86 6.39 9.20 7.11
CA VAL A 86 6.90 7.82 7.09
C VAL A 86 7.74 7.55 5.84
N ALA A 87 7.26 7.96 4.67
CA ALA A 87 8.02 7.84 3.43
C ALA A 87 9.34 8.66 3.47
N ALA A 88 9.33 9.83 4.11
CA ALA A 88 10.53 10.64 4.30
C ALA A 88 11.54 9.96 5.25
N TRP A 89 11.10 9.37 6.36
CA TRP A 89 11.99 8.64 7.26
C TRP A 89 12.59 7.39 6.59
N LEU A 90 11.80 6.66 5.83
CA LEU A 90 12.30 5.55 5.01
C LEU A 90 13.39 6.01 4.03
N SER A 91 13.22 7.18 3.40
CA SER A 91 14.21 7.71 2.45
C SER A 91 15.52 8.17 3.12
N GLN A 92 15.49 8.39 4.44
CA GLN A 92 16.69 8.65 5.25
C GLN A 92 17.36 7.36 5.77
N GLY A 93 16.88 6.18 5.36
CA GLY A 93 17.44 4.90 5.76
C GLY A 93 16.95 4.37 7.10
N VAL A 94 15.83 4.89 7.63
CA VAL A 94 15.19 4.27 8.80
C VAL A 94 14.65 2.90 8.39
N GLU A 95 15.07 1.86 9.10
CA GLU A 95 14.70 0.48 8.79
C GLU A 95 13.18 0.23 8.94
N PRO A 96 12.54 -0.58 8.07
CA PRO A 96 11.10 -0.86 8.13
C PRO A 96 10.58 -1.33 9.51
N ILE A 97 11.41 -2.04 10.28
CA ILE A 97 11.07 -2.52 11.62
C ILE A 97 10.79 -1.39 12.61
N GLU A 98 11.36 -0.21 12.38
CA GLU A 98 11.19 0.96 13.23
C GLU A 98 9.80 1.61 13.09
N PHE A 99 8.96 1.19 12.14
CA PHE A 99 7.62 1.75 11.92
C PHE A 99 6.51 0.97 12.61
N GLY A 100 6.72 -0.30 12.95
CA GLY A 100 5.77 -1.12 13.68
C GLY A 100 5.84 -2.61 13.35
N GLU A 101 4.85 -3.34 13.86
CA GLU A 101 4.81 -4.81 13.81
C GLU A 101 4.32 -5.34 12.48
N VAL A 102 4.79 -6.55 12.13
CA VAL A 102 4.34 -7.29 10.95
C VAL A 102 2.90 -7.75 11.15
N ILE A 103 2.08 -7.59 10.12
CA ILE A 103 0.68 -8.03 10.09
C ILE A 103 0.43 -8.94 8.89
N THR A 104 -0.57 -9.82 9.01
CA THR A 104 -0.97 -10.78 7.97
C THR A 104 -2.42 -10.61 7.53
N ASP A 105 -3.21 -9.83 8.27
CA ASP A 105 -4.65 -9.59 8.11
C ASP A 105 -4.95 -8.29 7.35
N TYR A 106 -4.05 -7.88 6.44
CA TYR A 106 -4.21 -6.67 5.64
C TYR A 106 -5.27 -6.85 4.54
N VAL A 107 -5.93 -5.75 4.15
CA VAL A 107 -7.08 -5.78 3.24
C VAL A 107 -6.64 -6.13 1.81
N LYS A 108 -7.28 -7.16 1.24
CA LYS A 108 -7.17 -7.54 -0.19
C LYS A 108 -8.54 -7.47 -0.85
N LEU A 109 -8.65 -6.68 -1.92
CA LEU A 109 -9.83 -6.63 -2.78
C LEU A 109 -9.75 -7.74 -3.82
N ALA A 110 -10.86 -8.45 -4.02
CA ALA A 110 -10.98 -9.44 -5.07
C ALA A 110 -11.13 -8.73 -6.43
N LEU A 111 -10.13 -8.89 -7.29
CA LEU A 111 -10.19 -8.36 -8.66
C LEU A 111 -10.89 -9.36 -9.58
N PRO A 112 -11.78 -8.90 -10.46
CA PRO A 112 -12.43 -9.78 -11.43
C PRO A 112 -11.37 -10.41 -12.33
N LYS A 113 -11.34 -11.74 -12.40
CA LYS A 113 -10.46 -12.49 -13.30
C LYS A 113 -11.21 -12.81 -14.59
N PRO A 114 -10.57 -12.66 -15.77
CA PRO A 114 -11.16 -13.11 -17.02
C PRO A 114 -11.58 -14.58 -16.91
N ARG A 115 -12.83 -14.88 -17.30
CA ARG A 115 -13.32 -16.25 -17.39
C ARG A 115 -13.39 -16.63 -18.86
N ARG A 116 -12.68 -17.70 -19.24
CA ARG A 116 -12.85 -18.27 -20.57
C ARG A 116 -14.24 -18.89 -20.65
N LEU A 117 -15.11 -18.29 -21.46
CA LEU A 117 -16.34 -18.91 -21.89
C LEU A 117 -15.96 -19.99 -22.93
N ARG A 118 -16.54 -21.19 -22.82
CA ARG A 118 -16.38 -22.21 -23.87
C ARG A 118 -17.17 -21.73 -25.10
N ASP A 119 -16.44 -21.67 -26.21
CA ASP A 119 -16.85 -21.42 -27.60
C ASP A 119 -17.59 -20.11 -27.95
N GLY A 120 -17.02 -19.42 -28.95
CA GLY A 120 -17.56 -18.20 -29.52
C GLY A 120 -18.83 -18.46 -30.32
N ASN A 121 -19.97 -18.28 -29.67
CA ASN A 121 -21.15 -17.76 -30.35
C ASN A 121 -21.63 -16.51 -29.62
N GLU A 122 -21.67 -15.42 -30.38
CA GLU A 122 -22.28 -14.15 -30.00
C GLU A 122 -23.68 -14.41 -29.44
N GLN A 123 -23.94 -13.99 -28.20
CA GLN A 123 -25.30 -13.61 -27.81
C GLN A 123 -25.24 -12.30 -27.07
N ARG A 124 -25.70 -11.26 -27.77
CA ARG A 124 -26.11 -9.97 -27.21
C ARG A 124 -27.25 -10.19 -26.21
N VAL A 125 -27.18 -9.51 -25.07
CA VAL A 125 -28.34 -8.91 -24.42
C VAL A 125 -27.95 -7.49 -24.03
#